data_AF-A0A1G8AH77-F1
#
_entry.id   AF-A0A1G8AH77-F1
#
_cell.length_a   1.000
_cell.length_b   1.000
_cell.length_c   1.000
_cell.angle_alpha   90.00
_cell.angle_beta   90.00
_cell.angle_gamma   90.00
#
_symmetry.space_group_name_H-M   'P 1'
#
loop_
_entity.id
_entity.type
_entity.pdbx_description
1 polymer ?
#
loop_
_entity_poly.entity_id
_entity_poly.type
_entity_poly.pdbx_seq_one_letter_code
_entity_poly.pdbx_strand_id
1 'polypeptide(L)'
;MDEQKLQVVNHPLFGEIQVSQSENGNALYRAATVAERIGISDYKSYVGKSIKSYSIKIPKVNGLGYTTKMPIKFIDEDGIRSMLLIVCEQKIHHAMKNYKTQLTKL
;
A
#
# COMPACT_ATOMS: atom_id res chain seq x y z
N MET A 1 -12.03 13.42 19.60
CA MET A 1 -11.54 13.00 18.27
C MET A 1 -11.16 11.55 18.42
N ASP A 2 -12.11 10.69 18.08
CA ASP A 2 -12.09 9.26 18.37
C ASP A 2 -10.84 8.58 17.84
N GLU A 3 -10.23 7.74 18.67
CA GLU A 3 -9.11 6.90 18.25
C GLU A 3 -9.61 5.97 17.14
N GLN A 4 -9.10 6.14 15.93
CA GLN A 4 -9.40 5.21 14.84
C GLN A 4 -8.86 3.83 15.23
N LYS A 5 -9.80 2.94 15.56
CA LYS A 5 -9.52 1.58 16.02
C LYS A 5 -9.06 0.76 14.82
N LEU A 6 -7.82 0.32 14.86
CA LEU A 6 -7.31 -0.63 13.88
C LEU A 6 -7.97 -2.00 14.11
N GLN A 7 -8.41 -2.63 13.04
CA GLN A 7 -8.99 -3.96 13.03
C GLN A 7 -8.10 -4.90 12.21
N VAL A 8 -8.04 -6.17 12.58
CA VAL A 8 -7.45 -7.21 11.74
C VAL A 8 -8.56 -7.88 10.93
N VAL A 9 -8.36 -7.97 9.63
CA VAL A 9 -9.26 -8.67 8.70
C VAL A 9 -8.48 -9.72 7.93
N ASN A 10 -9.15 -10.78 7.49
CA ASN A 10 -8.56 -11.78 6.60
C ASN A 10 -8.89 -11.44 5.14
N HIS A 11 -7.95 -10.83 4.44
CA HIS A 11 -8.10 -10.40 3.05
C HIS A 11 -7.76 -11.55 2.08
N PRO A 12 -8.55 -11.80 1.02
CA PRO A 12 -8.33 -12.93 0.10
C PRO A 12 -6.92 -12.98 -0.51
N LEU A 13 -6.30 -11.83 -0.78
CA LEU A 13 -4.96 -11.74 -1.36
C LEU A 13 -3.84 -11.60 -0.33
N PHE A 14 -4.15 -11.13 0.88
CA PHE A 14 -3.14 -10.71 1.85
C PHE A 14 -3.23 -11.47 3.17
N GLY A 15 -4.13 -12.45 3.31
CA GLY A 15 -4.37 -13.11 4.59
C GLY A 15 -4.72 -12.09 5.68
N GLU A 16 -4.26 -12.34 6.90
CA GLU A 16 -4.42 -11.39 8.00
C GLU A 16 -3.68 -10.07 7.73
N ILE A 17 -4.44 -8.98 7.73
CA ILE A 17 -3.95 -7.62 7.52
C ILE A 17 -4.67 -6.62 8.42
N GLN A 18 -3.91 -5.64 8.93
CA GLN A 18 -4.46 -4.53 9.70
C GLN A 18 -5.08 -3.48 8.79
N VAL A 19 -6.31 -3.10 9.11
CA VAL A 19 -7.09 -2.06 8.43
C VAL A 19 -7.57 -1.00 9.41
N SER A 20 -7.75 0.21 8.91
CA SER A 20 -8.60 1.22 9.52
C SER A 20 -9.95 1.25 8.81
N GLN A 21 -10.89 2.04 9.29
CA GLN A 21 -12.17 2.28 8.62
C GLN A 21 -12.23 3.72 8.11
N SER A 22 -12.77 3.89 6.92
CA SER A 22 -13.17 5.19 6.38
C SER A 22 -14.44 5.70 7.09
N GLU A 23 -14.78 6.98 6.88
CA GLU A 23 -16.02 7.57 7.41
C GLU A 23 -17.29 6.82 6.95
N ASN A 24 -17.23 6.17 5.80
CA ASN A 24 -18.33 5.38 5.23
C ASN A 24 -18.31 3.90 5.68
N GLY A 25 -17.42 3.53 6.62
CA GLY A 25 -17.28 2.16 7.10
C GLY A 25 -16.44 1.22 6.21
N ASN A 26 -15.98 1.67 5.04
CA ASN A 26 -15.13 0.86 4.16
C ASN A 26 -13.75 0.64 4.77
N ALA A 27 -13.17 -0.54 4.54
CA ALA A 27 -11.82 -0.87 4.99
C ALA A 27 -10.77 -0.03 4.26
N LEU A 28 -9.79 0.45 5.04
CA LEU A 28 -8.62 1.17 4.58
C LEU A 28 -7.38 0.36 4.97
N TYR A 29 -6.58 -0.01 3.98
CA TYR A 29 -5.41 -0.87 4.14
C TYR A 29 -4.15 -0.03 4.25
N ARG A 30 -3.23 -0.42 5.14
CA ARG A 30 -1.97 0.30 5.28
C ARG A 30 -1.15 0.16 4.00
N ALA A 31 -0.88 1.28 3.33
CA ALA A 31 -0.26 1.28 2.00
C ALA A 31 1.10 0.57 1.95
N ALA A 32 1.90 0.74 3.01
CA ALA A 32 3.20 0.09 3.13
C ALA A 32 3.10 -1.44 3.22
N THR A 33 2.11 -1.95 3.97
CA THR A 33 1.89 -3.39 4.12
C THR A 33 1.40 -4.00 2.82
N VAL A 34 0.48 -3.33 2.12
CA VAL A 34 0.04 -3.77 0.78
C VAL A 34 1.24 -3.80 -0.18
N ALA A 35 2.04 -2.73 -0.22
CA ALA A 35 3.22 -2.62 -1.07
C ALA A 35 4.20 -3.78 -0.87
N GLU A 36 4.50 -4.11 0.39
CA GLU A 36 5.37 -5.21 0.76
C GLU A 36 4.81 -6.56 0.27
N ARG A 37 3.51 -6.82 0.50
CA ARG A 37 2.87 -8.09 0.10
C ARG A 37 2.82 -8.30 -1.41
N ILE A 38 2.77 -7.24 -2.21
CA ILE A 38 2.71 -7.32 -3.68
C ILE A 38 4.07 -7.09 -4.37
N GLY A 39 5.10 -6.70 -3.61
CA GLY A 39 6.46 -6.50 -4.12
C GLY A 39 6.73 -5.15 -4.80
N ILE A 40 6.11 -4.04 -4.34
CA ILE A 40 6.44 -2.68 -4.79
C ILE A 40 7.37 -2.01 -3.78
N SER A 41 8.62 -1.77 -4.16
CA SER A 41 9.59 -1.05 -3.32
C SER A 41 9.33 0.46 -3.26
N ASP A 42 9.04 1.10 -4.39
CA ASP A 42 8.84 2.55 -4.48
C ASP A 42 7.36 2.96 -4.42
N TYR A 43 6.58 2.38 -3.52
CA TYR A 43 5.14 2.66 -3.47
C TYR A 43 4.82 4.14 -3.15
N LYS A 44 5.75 4.83 -2.48
CA LYS A 44 5.62 6.24 -2.08
C LYS A 44 5.57 7.20 -3.27
N SER A 45 6.12 6.83 -4.43
CA SER A 45 6.03 7.66 -5.62
C SER A 45 4.63 7.67 -6.23
N TYR A 46 3.79 6.67 -5.92
CA TYR A 46 2.42 6.53 -6.42
C TYR A 46 1.37 6.99 -5.41
N VAL A 47 1.52 6.60 -4.14
CA VAL A 47 0.55 6.85 -3.07
C VAL A 47 0.49 8.33 -2.70
N GLY A 48 -0.69 8.93 -2.82
CA GLY A 48 -0.93 10.35 -2.63
C GLY A 48 -0.62 11.21 -3.86
N LYS A 49 -0.24 10.60 -5.00
CA LYS A 49 -0.10 11.26 -6.30
C LYS A 49 -1.11 10.69 -7.29
N SER A 50 -0.80 9.53 -7.87
CA SER A 50 -1.68 8.81 -8.80
C SER A 50 -2.65 7.87 -8.07
N ILE A 51 -2.29 7.41 -6.88
CA ILE A 51 -3.14 6.55 -6.05
C ILE A 51 -3.72 7.37 -4.91
N LYS A 52 -5.05 7.42 -4.82
CA LYS A 52 -5.75 8.07 -3.72
C LYS A 52 -5.31 7.44 -2.38
N SER A 53 -5.04 8.30 -1.39
CA SER A 53 -4.58 7.84 -0.08
C SER A 53 -5.20 8.64 1.05
N TYR A 54 -5.32 7.99 2.18
CA TYR A 54 -5.87 8.53 3.42
C TYR A 54 -4.75 8.61 4.45
N SER A 55 -4.59 9.79 5.06
CA SER A 55 -3.54 10.00 6.06
C SER A 55 -4.15 9.89 7.44
N ILE A 56 -3.95 8.75 8.09
CA ILE A 56 -4.50 8.48 9.42
C ILE A 56 -3.40 8.68 10.46
N LYS A 57 -3.69 9.48 11.48
CA LYS A 57 -2.76 9.76 12.58
C LYS A 57 -2.85 8.64 13.61
N ILE A 58 -1.83 7.78 13.67
CA ILE A 58 -1.78 6.66 14.61
C ILE A 58 -0.89 7.05 15.80
N PRO A 59 -1.35 6.82 17.05
CA PRO A 59 -0.52 7.03 18.22
C PRO A 59 0.66 6.05 18.21
N LYS A 60 1.87 6.57 18.42
CA LYS A 60 3.08 5.78 18.63
C LYS A 60 3.87 6.35 19.80
N VAL A 61 4.24 5.48 20.73
CA VAL A 61 5.16 5.80 21.82
C VAL A 61 6.57 5.90 21.26
N ASN A 62 7.24 7.03 21.49
CA ASN A 62 8.63 7.21 21.11
C ASN A 62 9.58 6.58 22.15
N GLY A 63 10.89 6.56 21.86
CA GLY A 63 11.90 5.99 22.76
C GLY A 63 12.05 6.70 24.12
N LEU A 64 11.38 7.84 24.30
CA LEU A 64 11.37 8.64 25.53
C LEU A 64 10.04 8.47 26.31
N GLY A 65 9.15 7.58 25.88
CA GLY A 65 7.87 7.30 26.55
C GLY A 65 6.73 8.28 26.21
N TYR A 66 6.94 9.24 25.32
CA TYR A 66 5.89 10.16 24.90
C TYR A 66 5.06 9.59 23.74
N THR A 67 3.74 9.73 23.84
CA THR A 67 2.82 9.39 22.74
C THR A 67 2.82 10.49 21.70
N THR A 68 3.28 10.17 20.49
CA THR A 68 3.26 11.04 19.32
C THR A 68 2.24 10.53 18.31
N LYS A 69 1.63 11.42 17.52
CA LYS A 69 0.69 11.05 16.45
C LYS A 69 1.42 11.08 15.12
N MET A 70 1.71 9.92 14.54
CA MET A 70 2.38 9.85 13.24
C MET A 70 1.38 9.64 12.11
N PRO A 71 1.46 10.42 11.02
CA PRO A 71 0.63 10.20 9.85
C PRO A 71 1.08 8.93 9.12
N ILE A 72 0.19 7.97 9.00
CA ILE A 72 0.38 6.74 8.25
C ILE A 72 -0.56 6.77 7.05
N LYS A 73 -0.04 6.38 5.88
CA LYS A 73 -0.81 6.33 4.63
C LYS A 73 -1.57 5.01 4.52
N PHE A 74 -2.85 5.14 4.20
CA PHE A 74 -3.77 4.06 3.91
C PHE A 74 -4.38 4.24 2.52
N ILE A 75 -4.85 3.14 1.94
CA ILE A 75 -5.51 3.07 0.63
C ILE A 75 -6.78 2.23 0.75
N ASP A 76 -7.74 2.47 -0.12
CA ASP A 76 -8.92 1.63 -0.28
C ASP A 76 -8.65 0.47 -1.27
N GLU A 77 -9.69 -0.31 -1.56
CA GLU A 77 -9.66 -1.39 -2.54
C GLU A 77 -9.25 -0.92 -3.94
N ASP A 78 -9.70 0.25 -4.37
CA ASP A 78 -9.31 0.81 -5.68
C ASP A 78 -7.82 1.21 -5.69
N GLY A 79 -7.30 1.67 -4.55
CA GLY A 79 -5.88 1.84 -4.35
C GLY A 79 -5.10 0.53 -4.45
N ILE A 80 -5.60 -0.57 -3.84
CA ILE A 80 -4.98 -1.91 -3.98
C ILE A 80 -4.93 -2.33 -5.45
N ARG A 81 -6.06 -2.21 -6.18
CA ARG A 81 -6.14 -2.53 -7.61
C ARG A 81 -5.14 -1.72 -8.42
N SER A 82 -5.03 -0.42 -8.14
CA SER A 82 -4.08 0.47 -8.81
C SER A 82 -2.63 0.03 -8.56
N MET A 83 -2.30 -0.38 -7.34
CA MET A 83 -0.96 -0.92 -7.03
C MET A 83 -0.68 -2.24 -7.75
N LEU A 84 -1.66 -3.15 -7.82
CA LEU A 84 -1.53 -4.40 -8.58
C LEU A 84 -1.27 -4.15 -10.07
N LEU A 85 -1.97 -3.17 -10.68
CA LEU A 85 -1.76 -2.79 -12.08
C LEU A 85 -0.32 -2.31 -12.31
N ILE A 86 0.24 -1.48 -11.42
CA ILE A 86 1.63 -1.02 -11.52
C ILE A 86 2.61 -2.21 -11.52
N VAL A 87 2.40 -3.20 -10.65
CA VAL A 87 3.26 -4.40 -10.62
C VAL A 87 3.16 -5.16 -11.94
N CYS A 88 1.96 -5.33 -12.47
CA CYS A 88 1.74 -6.00 -13.75
C CYS A 88 2.46 -5.27 -14.90
N GLU A 89 2.32 -3.96 -14.98
CA GLU A 89 3.00 -3.13 -15.99
C GLU A 89 4.53 -3.24 -15.88
N GLN A 90 5.08 -3.18 -14.67
CA GLN A 90 6.52 -3.33 -14.43
C GLN A 90 7.03 -4.69 -14.89
N LYS A 91 6.29 -5.78 -14.59
CA LYS A 91 6.65 -7.14 -15.01
C LYS A 91 6.58 -7.31 -16.52
N ILE A 92 5.54 -6.79 -17.17
CA ILE A 92 5.39 -6.83 -18.64
C ILE A 92 6.53 -6.05 -19.29
N HIS A 93 6.81 -4.83 -18.82
CA HIS A 93 7.88 -4.01 -19.36
C HIS A 93 9.25 -4.70 -19.24
N HIS A 94 9.52 -5.34 -18.08
CA HIS A 94 10.73 -6.12 -17.88
C HIS A 94 10.82 -7.31 -18.85
N ALA A 95 9.75 -8.08 -19.00
CA ALA A 95 9.70 -9.21 -19.93
C ALA A 95 9.94 -8.78 -21.39
N MET A 96 9.28 -7.69 -21.83
CA MET A 96 9.47 -7.14 -23.18
C MET A 96 10.90 -6.65 -23.42
N LYS A 97 11.51 -5.99 -22.43
CA LYS A 97 12.90 -5.56 -22.51
C LYS A 97 13.84 -6.75 -22.68
N ASN A 98 13.64 -7.80 -21.90
CA ASN A 98 14.46 -9.03 -21.98
C ASN A 98 14.31 -9.71 -23.35
N TYR A 99 13.08 -9.82 -23.87
CA TYR A 99 12.82 -10.37 -25.19
C TYR A 99 13.55 -9.59 -26.30
N LYS A 100 13.47 -8.25 -26.26
CA LYS A 100 14.19 -7.38 -27.21
C LYS A 100 15.70 -7.60 -27.15
N THR A 101 16.27 -7.72 -25.95
CA THR A 101 17.71 -7.99 -25.77
C THR A 101 18.13 -9.35 -26.33
N GLN A 102 17.28 -10.38 -26.26
CA GLN A 102 17.58 -11.68 -26.85
C GLN A 102 17.57 -11.63 -28.38
N LEU A 103 16.59 -10.94 -28.99
CA LEU A 103 16.52 -10.78 -30.44
C LEU A 103 17.72 -10.05 -31.04
N THR A 104 18.28 -9.06 -30.34
CA THR A 104 19.44 -8.28 -30.82
C THR A 104 20.79 -8.99 -30.65
N LYS A 105 20.81 -10.19 -30.04
CA LYS A 105 22.02 -11.00 -29.85
C LYS A 105 22.19 -12.10 -30.91
N LEU A 106 21.19 -12.29 -31.78
CA LEU A 106 21.22 -13.15 -32.97
C LEU A 106 21.69 -12.34 -34.18
#